data_AF-A0A2X1KE94-F1
#
_entry.id   AF-A0A2X1KE94-F1
#
_cell.length_a   1.000
_cell.length_b   1.000
_cell.length_c   1.000
_cell.angle_alpha   90.00
_cell.angle_beta   90.00
_cell.angle_gamma   90.00
#
_symmetry.space_group_name_H-M   'P 1'
#
loop_
_entity.id
_entity.type
_entity.pdbx_description
1 polymer ?
#
loop_
_entity_poly.entity_id
_entity_poly.type
_entity_poly.pdbx_seq_one_letter_code
_entity_poly.pdbx_strand_id
1 'polypeptide(L)' 'MSDRLKELATAGFTLTQTYTRAVKNADEVARVRNEWWKAELPFVTDGVVVRAAKEPESRHWLPGQAEWLVAWNINL' A
#
# COMPACT_ATOMS: atom_id res chain seq x y z
N MET A 1 8.35 7.46 3.18
CA MET A 1 7.01 6.86 3.41
C MET A 1 6.47 7.17 4.81
N SER A 2 7.20 6.82 5.89
CA SER A 2 6.72 7.04 7.27
C SER A 2 6.29 8.49 7.55
N ASP A 3 7.10 9.48 7.16
CA ASP A 3 6.78 10.89 7.41
C ASP A 3 5.55 11.34 6.61
N ARG A 4 5.43 10.95 5.34
CA ARG A 4 4.24 11.18 4.51
C ARG A 4 2.96 10.64 5.17
N LEU A 5 3.02 9.44 5.75
CA LEU A 5 1.87 8.85 6.45
C LEU A 5 1.50 9.65 7.71
N LYS A 6 2.50 10.15 8.46
CA LYS A 6 2.27 11.00 9.63
C LYS A 6 1.64 12.34 9.23
N GLU A 7 2.16 12.98 8.18
CA GLU A 7 1.60 14.24 7.67
C GLU A 7 0.14 14.08 7.23
N LEU A 8 -0.17 13.00 6.51
CA LEU A 8 -1.55 12.68 6.12
C LEU A 8 -2.45 12.46 7.33
N ALA A 9 -1.98 11.72 8.34
CA ALA A 9 -2.74 11.49 9.57
C ALA A 9 -2.98 12.81 10.34
N THR A 10 -1.97 13.68 10.45
CA THR A 10 -2.10 15.02 11.05
C THR A 10 -3.10 15.89 10.28
N ALA A 11 -3.18 15.75 8.96
CA ALA A 11 -4.16 16.43 8.12
C ALA A 11 -5.58 15.81 8.17
N GLY A 12 -5.80 14.74 8.95
CA GLY A 12 -7.10 14.09 9.11
C GLY A 12 -7.32 12.83 8.25
N PHE A 13 -6.37 12.46 7.39
CA PHE A 13 -6.42 11.26 6.54
C PHE A 13 -5.81 10.04 7.26
N THR A 14 -6.44 9.61 8.35
CA THR A 14 -5.88 8.59 9.26
C THR A 14 -5.88 7.16 8.69
N LEU A 15 -6.86 6.82 7.86
CA LEU A 15 -7.01 5.46 7.29
C LEU A 15 -5.76 5.02 6.53
N THR A 16 -5.08 5.93 5.82
CA THR A 16 -3.86 5.63 5.08
C THR A 16 -2.76 5.09 6.00
N GLN A 17 -2.63 5.63 7.21
CA GLN A 17 -1.67 5.15 8.19
C GLN A 17 -2.12 3.82 8.80
N THR A 18 -3.41 3.67 9.11
CA THR A 18 -3.99 2.45 9.70
C THR A 18 -3.82 1.22 8.79
N TYR A 19 -4.03 1.39 7.48
CA TYR A 19 -4.02 0.32 6.50
C TYR A 19 -2.76 0.31 5.63
N THR A 20 -1.64 0.89 6.11
CA THR A 20 -0.32 0.70 5.52
C THR A 20 0.57 -0.12 6.45
N ARG A 21 1.08 -1.25 5.96
CA ARG A 21 2.02 -2.11 6.67
C ARG A 21 3.41 -2.02 6.02
N ALA A 22 4.43 -1.70 6.81
CA ALA A 22 5.81 -1.85 6.38
C ALA A 22 6.17 -3.34 6.30
N VAL A 23 6.79 -3.74 5.20
CA VAL A 23 7.18 -5.12 4.89
C VAL A 23 8.59 -5.13 4.31
N LYS A 24 9.31 -6.24 4.46
CA LYS A 24 10.71 -6.38 4.02
C LYS A 24 10.87 -7.20 2.75
N ASN A 25 9.90 -8.04 2.41
CA ASN A 25 9.98 -8.96 1.28
C ASN A 25 8.57 -9.36 0.78
N ALA A 26 8.54 -10.11 -0.32
CA ALA A 26 7.30 -10.55 -0.96
C ALA A 26 6.48 -11.54 -0.09
N ASP A 27 7.14 -12.37 0.72
CA ASP A 27 6.45 -13.32 1.60
C ASP A 27 5.64 -12.58 2.69
N GLU A 28 6.20 -11.51 3.25
CA GLU A 28 5.49 -10.64 4.19
C GLU A 28 4.30 -9.94 3.53
N VAL A 29 4.43 -9.50 2.28
CA VAL A 29 3.31 -8.94 1.49
C VAL A 29 2.20 -9.98 1.34
N ALA A 30 2.55 -11.20 0.91
CA ALA A 30 1.58 -12.28 0.70
C ALA A 30 0.84 -12.63 2.00
N ARG A 31 1.55 -12.67 3.13
CA ARG A 31 0.96 -12.88 4.45
C ARG A 31 -0.04 -11.78 4.81
N VAL A 32 0.37 -10.51 4.71
CA VAL A 32 -0.51 -9.36 5.05
C VAL A 32 -1.75 -9.34 4.17
N ARG A 33 -1.60 -9.56 2.85
CA ARG A 33 -2.73 -9.67 1.92
C ARG A 33 -3.72 -10.75 2.34
N ASN A 34 -3.24 -11.93 2.73
CA ASN A 34 -4.08 -13.03 3.18
C ASN A 34 -4.77 -12.74 4.53
N GLU A 35 -4.10 -12.04 5.44
CA GLU A 35 -4.69 -11.58 6.71
C GLU A 35 -5.84 -10.60 6.45
N TRP A 36 -5.61 -9.58 5.61
CA TRP A 36 -6.63 -8.59 5.26
C TRP A 36 -7.78 -9.17 4.45
N TRP A 37 -7.53 -10.15 3.57
CA TRP A 37 -8.60 -10.86 2.85
C TRP A 37 -9.60 -11.55 3.79
N LYS A 38 -9.12 -12.05 4.93
CA LYS A 38 -9.94 -12.77 5.91
C LYS A 38 -10.55 -11.85 6.96
N ALA A 39 -10.20 -10.57 6.95
CA ALA A 39 -10.63 -9.61 7.96
C ALA A 39 -11.93 -8.92 7.54
N GLU A 40 -12.79 -8.63 8.51
CA GLU A 40 -13.96 -7.75 8.30
C GLU A 40 -13.51 -6.28 8.29
N LEU A 41 -13.02 -5.84 7.14
CA LEU A 41 -12.63 -4.44 6.95
C LEU A 41 -13.86 -3.53 6.89
N PRO A 42 -13.77 -2.28 7.39
CA PRO A 42 -14.90 -1.34 7.40
C PRO A 42 -15.17 -0.72 6.02
N PHE A 43 -14.61 -1.29 4.95
CA PHE A 43 -14.79 -0.88 3.56
C PHE A 43 -14.49 -2.06 2.62
N VAL A 44 -14.99 -1.96 1.39
CA VAL A 44 -14.74 -2.96 0.34
C VAL A 44 -13.31 -2.84 -0.17
N THR A 45 -12.63 -3.97 -0.33
CA THR A 45 -11.29 -4.06 -0.94
C THR A 45 -11.31 -5.06 -2.09
N ASP A 46 -10.59 -4.72 -3.16
CA ASP A 46 -10.36 -5.59 -4.32
C ASP A 46 -8.93 -6.17 -4.33
N GLY A 47 -8.05 -5.69 -3.45
CA GLY A 47 -6.67 -6.13 -3.35
C GLY A 47 -5.81 -5.28 -2.43
N VAL A 48 -4.50 -5.35 -2.66
CA VAL A 48 -3.50 -4.53 -1.96
C VAL A 48 -2.61 -3.79 -2.96
N VAL A 49 -2.13 -2.61 -2.57
CA VAL A 49 -1.10 -1.89 -3.32
C VAL A 49 0.24 -2.10 -2.63
N VAL A 50 1.22 -2.61 -3.37
CA VAL A 50 2.59 -2.81 -2.90
C VAL A 50 3.45 -1.72 -3.52
N ARG A 51 4.21 -1.01 -2.68
CA ARG A 51 4.98 0.16 -3.07
C ARG A 51 6.36 0.14 -2.41
N ALA A 52 7.40 0.42 -3.18
CA ALA A 52 8.74 0.63 -2.64
C ALA A 52 8.76 1.84 -1.69
N ALA A 53 9.46 1.72 -0.56
CA ALA A 53 9.52 2.79 0.44
C ALA A 53 10.14 4.10 -0.12
N LYS A 54 11.04 3.95 -1.10
CA LYS A 54 11.62 5.03 -1.90
C LYS A 54 11.04 4.97 -3.31
N GLU A 55 10.33 6.02 -3.68
CA GLU A 55 9.69 6.22 -4.97
C GLU A 55 10.45 7.34 -5.72
N PRO A 56 10.58 7.26 -7.06
CA PRO A 56 11.16 8.34 -7.84
C PRO A 56 10.33 9.63 -7.72
N GLU A 57 10.97 10.79 -7.85
CA GLU A 57 10.24 12.07 -7.84
C GLU A 57 9.13 12.08 -8.90
N SER A 58 7.98 12.68 -8.57
CA SER A 58 6.76 12.65 -9.40
C SER A 58 6.96 13.08 -10.85
N ARG A 59 7.90 13.99 -11.11
CA ARG A 59 8.29 14.43 -12.45
C ARG A 59 8.84 13.33 -13.36
N HIS A 60 9.24 12.19 -12.80
CA HIS A 60 9.77 11.03 -13.54
C HIS A 60 8.73 9.93 -13.74
N TRP A 61 7.48 10.12 -13.32
CA TRP A 61 6.47 9.08 -13.47
C TRP A 61 5.97 9.07 -14.90
N LEU A 62 6.19 7.93 -15.57
CA LEU A 62 5.71 7.69 -16.92
C LEU A 62 4.75 6.49 -16.91
N PRO A 63 3.65 6.53 -17.69
CA PRO A 63 2.79 5.37 -17.89
C PRO A 63 3.62 4.15 -18.31
N GLY A 64 3.37 3.01 -17.65
CA GLY A 64 4.08 1.75 -17.92
C GLY A 64 5.47 1.61 -17.30
N GLN A 65 5.99 2.61 -16.57
CA GLN A 65 7.34 2.58 -15.97
C GLN A 65 7.32 2.60 -14.43
N ALA A 66 6.28 2.01 -13.83
CA ALA A 66 6.07 2.03 -12.38
C ALA A 66 6.63 0.76 -11.69
N GLU A 67 7.91 0.42 -11.92
CA GLU A 67 8.54 -0.78 -11.32
C GLU A 67 8.52 -0.79 -9.78
N TRP A 68 8.32 0.39 -9.18
CA TRP A 68 8.28 0.61 -7.74
C TRP A 68 6.85 0.46 -7.15
N LEU A 69 5.84 0.12 -7.97
CA LEU A 69 4.44 0.04 -7.59
C LEU A 69 3.73 -1.12 -8.30
N VAL A 70 2.97 -1.91 -7.56
CA VAL A 70 2.07 -2.90 -8.15
C VAL A 70 0.76 -2.95 -7.38
N ALA A 71 -0.35 -3.02 -8.11
CA ALA A 71 -1.66 -3.39 -7.56
C ALA A 71 -1.79 -4.91 -7.65
N TRP A 72 -1.98 -5.57 -6.52
CA TRP A 72 -2.18 -7.00 -6.43
C TRP A 72 -3.62 -7.32 -6.01
N ASN A 73 -4.44 -7.60 -7.01
CA ASN A 73 -5.84 -7.94 -6.81
C ASN A 73 -6.00 -9.28 -6.10
N ILE A 74 -7.10 -9.41 -5.38
CA ILE A 74 -7.57 -10.68 -4.85
C ILE A 74 -8.44 -11.33 -5.90
N ASN A 75 -7.93 -12.39 -6.51
CA ASN A 75 -8.73 -13.27 -7.35
C ASN A 75 -9.58 -14.14 -6.43
N LEU A 76 -10.89 -14.13 -6.68
CA LEU A 76 -11.88 -15.03 -6.07
C LEU A 76 -11.66 -16.47 -6.52
#